data_AF-A0A842UI11-F1
#
_entry.id   AF-A0A842UI11-F1
#
_cell.length_a   1.000
_cell.length_b   1.000
_cell.length_c   1.000
_cell.angle_alpha   90.00
_cell.angle_beta   90.00
_cell.angle_gamma   90.00
#
_symmetry.space_group_name_H-M   'P 1'
#
loop_
_entity.id
_entity.type
_entity.pdbx_description
1 polymer ?
#
loop_
_entity_poly.entity_id
_entity_poly.type
_entity_poly.pdbx_seq_one_letter_code
_entity_poly.pdbx_strand_id
1 'polypeptide(L)'
;MPNYPTSRDDDSSLYVAVNNKRTQLTSDITDSDLVIPVITTSGFPTSGFITILSNPDDITQAEAIEYNSITPTTFSATQRGAGDTPALSHDSGDNVDLTIVAAHHNELKDAIIALQDVVGVSGSENFPRFDAAGNIIVPGNVTALSGTFSDSLTISGIPVSIGGSGGSNIDDINGISSGSVVIEGAGDVNTTTVGNTITVSGSQEFPSRGNLTFTTSNVPSKGGSQEINQSFNNRSLVTKFKVVPNSSNVISTVEVFKRDTFSADVLEYKATTSGIYIDNVVWYHEDLDQTSELHLKITNNSLVDSTFNVELLSEVFG
;
A
#
# COMPACT_ATOMS: atom_id res chain seq x y z
N MET A 1 -0.10 -37.36 -16.48
CA MET A 1 0.06 -36.62 -15.21
C MET A 1 -0.62 -35.28 -15.33
N PRO A 2 -1.42 -34.87 -14.34
CA PRO A 2 -2.11 -33.58 -14.35
C PRO A 2 -1.11 -32.42 -14.26
N ASN A 3 -1.46 -31.31 -14.91
CA ASN A 3 -0.63 -30.11 -14.99
C ASN A 3 -0.91 -29.11 -13.84
N TYR A 4 -2.06 -29.23 -13.19
CA TYR A 4 -2.42 -28.39 -12.05
C TYR A 4 -1.48 -28.63 -10.85
N PRO A 5 -1.07 -27.59 -10.09
CA PRO A 5 -1.49 -26.19 -10.15
C PRO A 5 -0.67 -25.30 -11.10
N THR A 6 0.34 -25.85 -11.77
CA THR A 6 1.31 -25.07 -12.55
C THR A 6 0.69 -24.51 -13.83
N SER A 7 -0.19 -25.27 -14.47
CA SER A 7 -0.97 -24.82 -15.62
C SER A 7 -2.32 -25.55 -15.69
N ARG A 8 -3.15 -25.19 -16.68
CA ARG A 8 -4.44 -25.82 -16.91
C ARG A 8 -4.24 -27.18 -17.57
N ASP A 9 -4.99 -28.17 -17.09
CA ASP A 9 -5.12 -29.46 -17.76
C ASP A 9 -5.79 -29.38 -19.14
N ASP A 10 -5.39 -30.26 -20.04
CA ASP A 10 -5.91 -30.37 -21.40
C ASP A 10 -6.23 -31.83 -21.79
N ASP A 11 -6.71 -32.03 -23.01
CA ASP A 11 -7.08 -33.34 -23.55
C ASP A 11 -5.91 -34.33 -23.57
N SER A 12 -4.65 -33.85 -23.54
CA SER A 12 -3.47 -34.71 -23.47
C SER A 12 -3.15 -35.12 -22.04
N SER A 13 -3.35 -34.26 -21.04
CA SER A 13 -3.06 -34.58 -19.64
C SER A 13 -4.16 -35.41 -18.97
N LEU A 14 -5.43 -35.24 -19.40
CA LEU A 14 -6.57 -35.97 -18.84
C LEU A 14 -7.09 -37.10 -19.73
N TYR A 15 -6.54 -37.23 -20.94
CA TYR A 15 -7.04 -38.09 -22.02
C TYR A 15 -8.51 -37.81 -22.42
N VAL A 16 -8.89 -38.28 -23.61
CA VAL A 16 -10.26 -38.12 -24.13
C VAL A 16 -10.96 -39.47 -24.17
N ALA A 17 -12.04 -39.58 -23.40
CA ALA A 17 -12.95 -40.72 -23.47
C ALA A 17 -14.00 -40.51 -24.57
N VAL A 18 -14.19 -41.49 -25.46
CA VAL A 18 -15.30 -41.50 -26.42
C VAL A 18 -16.05 -42.83 -26.39
N ASN A 19 -17.38 -42.76 -26.51
CA ASN A 19 -18.24 -43.93 -26.37
C ASN A 19 -18.13 -44.88 -27.57
N ASN A 20 -18.04 -46.18 -27.27
CA ASN A 20 -18.24 -47.29 -28.21
C ASN A 20 -17.37 -47.20 -29.49
N LYS A 21 -16.09 -46.80 -29.35
CA LYS A 21 -15.16 -46.79 -30.49
C LYS A 21 -14.43 -48.12 -30.61
N ARG A 22 -14.61 -48.74 -31.77
CA ARG A 22 -14.00 -50.01 -32.17
C ARG A 22 -13.55 -49.92 -33.62
N THR A 23 -12.43 -50.53 -33.91
CA THR A 23 -11.92 -50.83 -35.26
C THR A 23 -11.34 -52.25 -35.25
N GLN A 24 -10.71 -52.69 -36.33
CA GLN A 24 -10.07 -54.01 -36.38
C GLN A 24 -8.68 -53.90 -37.00
N LEU A 25 -7.78 -54.80 -36.61
CA LEU A 25 -6.47 -54.94 -37.23
C LEU A 25 -6.60 -55.33 -38.70
N THR A 26 -5.78 -54.73 -39.56
CA THR A 26 -5.70 -55.08 -40.99
C THR A 26 -4.60 -56.07 -41.32
N SER A 27 -3.66 -56.27 -40.41
CA SER A 27 -2.58 -57.26 -40.50
C SER A 27 -2.17 -57.70 -39.11
N ASP A 28 -1.54 -58.86 -39.03
CA ASP A 28 -0.95 -59.37 -37.79
C ASP A 28 0.09 -58.37 -37.26
N ILE A 29 0.21 -58.31 -35.93
CA ILE A 29 1.22 -57.53 -35.21
C ILE A 29 1.90 -58.42 -34.16
N THR A 30 3.18 -58.18 -33.93
CA THR A 30 3.99 -58.81 -32.88
C THR A 30 3.94 -57.97 -31.60
N ASP A 31 4.51 -58.48 -30.51
CA ASP A 31 4.67 -57.77 -29.23
C ASP A 31 5.60 -56.52 -29.30
N SER A 32 6.31 -56.34 -30.41
CA SER A 32 7.28 -55.25 -30.60
C SER A 32 6.83 -54.15 -31.57
N ASP A 33 5.73 -54.38 -32.31
CA ASP A 33 5.26 -53.42 -33.31
C ASP A 33 4.68 -52.16 -32.66
N LEU A 34 5.18 -50.99 -33.08
CA LEU A 34 4.72 -49.67 -32.62
C LEU A 34 3.79 -48.98 -33.63
N VAL A 35 3.58 -49.57 -34.81
CA VAL A 35 2.60 -49.10 -35.77
C VAL A 35 1.47 -50.12 -35.79
N ILE A 36 0.30 -49.72 -35.32
CA ILE A 36 -0.86 -50.61 -35.19
C ILE A 36 -1.80 -50.35 -36.37
N PRO A 37 -1.82 -51.23 -37.40
CA PRO A 37 -2.56 -51.00 -38.62
C PRO A 37 -4.02 -51.43 -38.44
N VAL A 38 -4.94 -50.51 -38.73
CA VAL A 38 -6.38 -50.70 -38.50
C VAL A 38 -7.22 -50.26 -39.69
N ILE A 39 -8.46 -50.75 -39.77
CA ILE A 39 -9.39 -50.38 -40.85
C ILE A 39 -9.62 -48.86 -40.90
N THR A 40 -9.84 -48.25 -39.73
CA THR A 40 -10.00 -46.79 -39.59
C THR A 40 -9.74 -46.33 -38.17
N THR A 41 -9.27 -45.09 -38.02
CA THR A 41 -9.16 -44.36 -36.74
C THR A 41 -10.24 -43.28 -36.59
N SER A 42 -11.24 -43.25 -37.46
CA SER A 42 -12.28 -42.22 -37.45
C SER A 42 -13.03 -42.16 -36.12
N GLY A 43 -12.98 -40.99 -35.47
CA GLY A 43 -13.62 -40.73 -34.19
C GLY A 43 -12.85 -41.26 -32.97
N PHE A 44 -11.64 -41.78 -33.14
CA PHE A 44 -10.70 -41.98 -32.05
C PHE A 44 -10.01 -40.63 -31.74
N PRO A 45 -9.66 -40.37 -30.47
CA PRO A 45 -8.77 -39.28 -30.10
C PRO A 45 -7.41 -39.37 -30.79
N THR A 46 -6.65 -38.28 -30.81
CA THR A 46 -5.29 -38.29 -31.38
C THR A 46 -4.26 -38.96 -30.46
N SER A 47 -4.56 -39.10 -29.17
CA SER A 47 -3.74 -39.80 -28.17
C SER A 47 -4.63 -40.49 -27.14
N GLY A 48 -4.14 -41.57 -26.53
CA GLY A 48 -4.85 -42.29 -25.48
C GLY A 48 -4.45 -43.76 -25.41
N PHE A 49 -5.40 -44.61 -25.01
CA PHE A 49 -5.21 -46.05 -24.90
C PHE A 49 -6.22 -46.79 -25.77
N ILE A 50 -5.75 -47.79 -26.51
CA ILE A 50 -6.58 -48.81 -27.15
C ILE A 50 -6.34 -50.15 -26.45
N THR A 51 -7.28 -51.09 -26.60
CA THR A 51 -7.16 -52.44 -26.08
C THR A 51 -7.43 -53.42 -27.20
N ILE A 52 -6.62 -54.49 -27.27
CA ILE A 52 -6.83 -55.61 -28.18
C ILE A 52 -6.98 -56.86 -27.33
N LEU A 53 -8.03 -57.64 -27.59
CA LEU A 53 -8.24 -58.95 -26.98
C LEU A 53 -8.01 -60.01 -28.04
N SER A 54 -6.93 -60.78 -27.88
CA SER A 54 -6.63 -61.93 -28.76
C SER A 54 -7.67 -63.05 -28.58
N ASN A 55 -8.35 -63.09 -27.43
CA ASN A 55 -9.48 -63.98 -27.17
C ASN A 55 -10.61 -63.19 -26.48
N PRO A 56 -11.80 -63.05 -27.11
CA PRO A 56 -12.90 -62.29 -26.53
C PRO A 56 -13.45 -62.89 -25.22
N ASP A 57 -13.19 -64.18 -24.95
CA ASP A 57 -13.65 -64.87 -23.75
C ASP A 57 -12.63 -64.84 -22.59
N ASP A 58 -11.40 -64.36 -22.83
CA ASP A 58 -10.32 -64.35 -21.83
C ASP A 58 -9.75 -62.94 -21.64
N ILE A 59 -10.25 -62.26 -20.61
CA ILE A 59 -9.81 -60.90 -20.24
C ILE A 59 -8.32 -60.86 -19.83
N THR A 60 -7.69 -62.00 -19.50
CA THR A 60 -6.27 -62.03 -19.15
C THR A 60 -5.35 -61.88 -20.37
N GLN A 61 -5.91 -62.02 -21.58
CA GLN A 61 -5.23 -61.78 -22.85
C GLN A 61 -5.59 -60.41 -23.45
N ALA A 62 -6.07 -59.49 -22.62
CA ALA A 62 -6.23 -58.10 -23.02
C ALA A 62 -4.89 -57.38 -22.95
N GLU A 63 -4.47 -56.80 -24.07
CA GLU A 63 -3.35 -55.88 -24.12
C GLU A 63 -3.87 -54.45 -24.23
N ALA A 64 -3.43 -53.56 -23.35
CA ALA A 64 -3.58 -52.12 -23.54
C ALA A 64 -2.35 -51.55 -24.27
N ILE A 65 -2.60 -50.66 -25.23
CA ILE A 65 -1.56 -50.00 -26.02
C ILE A 65 -1.77 -48.48 -25.90
N GLU A 66 -0.73 -47.79 -25.44
CA GLU A 66 -0.71 -46.33 -25.43
C GLU A 66 -0.28 -45.80 -26.80
N TYR A 67 -0.96 -44.76 -27.31
CA TYR A 67 -0.61 -44.10 -28.57
C TYR A 67 -0.66 -42.57 -28.42
N ASN A 68 0.15 -41.87 -29.21
CA ASN A 68 0.25 -40.41 -29.16
C ASN A 68 -0.07 -39.72 -30.50
N SER A 69 -0.32 -40.49 -31.55
CA SER A 69 -0.75 -39.97 -32.85
C SER A 69 -1.50 -41.04 -33.65
N ILE A 70 -2.30 -40.58 -34.59
CA ILE A 70 -3.06 -41.43 -35.52
C ILE A 70 -2.88 -40.95 -36.96
N THR A 71 -2.93 -41.88 -37.90
CA THR A 71 -3.26 -41.61 -39.31
C THR A 71 -4.67 -42.17 -39.58
N PRO A 72 -5.27 -41.97 -40.77
CA PRO A 72 -6.59 -42.54 -41.06
C PRO A 72 -6.73 -44.05 -40.84
N THR A 73 -5.62 -44.81 -40.86
CA THR A 73 -5.60 -46.28 -40.79
C THR A 73 -4.52 -46.84 -39.86
N THR A 74 -3.90 -46.02 -39.01
CA THR A 74 -2.88 -46.51 -38.07
C THR A 74 -2.90 -45.75 -36.76
N PHE A 75 -2.60 -46.44 -35.66
CA PHE A 75 -2.16 -45.81 -34.41
C PHE A 75 -0.63 -45.88 -34.32
N SER A 76 0.00 -44.80 -33.88
CA SER A 76 1.42 -44.78 -33.53
C SER A 76 1.56 -45.00 -32.02
N ALA A 77 1.86 -46.24 -31.64
CA ALA A 77 2.00 -46.62 -30.24
C ALA A 77 3.27 -46.02 -29.64
N THR A 78 3.16 -45.52 -28.41
CA THR A 78 4.28 -45.15 -27.55
C THR A 78 4.70 -46.30 -26.66
N GLN A 79 3.75 -47.16 -26.28
CA GLN A 79 3.98 -48.30 -25.41
C GLN A 79 2.99 -49.44 -25.68
N ARG A 80 3.55 -50.65 -25.82
CA ARG A 80 2.82 -51.94 -25.79
C ARG A 80 2.74 -52.46 -24.36
N GLY A 81 1.70 -53.22 -24.03
CA GLY A 81 1.51 -53.71 -22.66
C GLY A 81 1.38 -52.59 -21.61
N ALA A 82 0.70 -51.50 -21.96
CA ALA A 82 0.50 -50.37 -21.05
C ALA A 82 -0.37 -50.76 -19.84
N GLY A 83 -0.21 -50.04 -18.73
CA GLY A 83 -1.03 -50.26 -17.52
C GLY A 83 -0.90 -51.67 -16.93
N ASP A 84 0.31 -52.24 -16.96
CA ASP A 84 0.67 -53.58 -16.48
C ASP A 84 -0.02 -54.74 -17.23
N THR A 85 -0.49 -54.50 -18.45
CA THR A 85 -0.93 -55.57 -19.35
C THR A 85 0.26 -56.22 -20.06
N PRO A 86 0.19 -57.51 -20.45
CA PRO A 86 1.23 -58.12 -21.25
C PRO A 86 1.19 -57.58 -22.69
N ALA A 87 2.36 -57.32 -23.28
CA ALA A 87 2.47 -57.13 -24.73
C ALA A 87 2.32 -58.49 -25.43
N LEU A 88 1.42 -58.59 -26.40
CA LEU A 88 1.08 -59.84 -27.07
C LEU A 88 1.17 -59.69 -28.60
N SER A 89 1.30 -60.81 -29.30
CA SER A 89 1.01 -60.85 -30.73
C SER A 89 -0.50 -60.91 -30.93
N HIS A 90 -0.99 -60.25 -31.98
CA HIS A 90 -2.41 -60.23 -32.36
C HIS A 90 -2.56 -60.52 -33.85
N ASP A 91 -3.65 -61.17 -34.20
CA ASP A 91 -3.93 -61.59 -35.56
C ASP A 91 -4.77 -60.54 -36.30
N SER A 92 -4.65 -60.51 -37.63
CA SER A 92 -5.51 -59.68 -38.47
C SER A 92 -6.99 -59.98 -38.20
N GLY A 93 -7.80 -58.92 -38.06
CA GLY A 93 -9.21 -59.01 -37.72
C GLY A 93 -9.54 -58.90 -36.23
N ASP A 94 -8.55 -58.95 -35.34
CA ASP A 94 -8.77 -58.71 -33.92
C ASP A 94 -9.35 -57.32 -33.66
N ASN A 95 -10.27 -57.24 -32.69
CA ASN A 95 -10.94 -55.98 -32.35
C ASN A 95 -9.97 -55.07 -31.60
N VAL A 96 -9.91 -53.82 -32.06
CA VAL A 96 -9.19 -52.74 -31.41
C VAL A 96 -10.20 -51.77 -30.83
N ASP A 97 -10.32 -51.78 -29.51
CA ASP A 97 -11.31 -51.02 -28.75
C ASP A 97 -10.67 -49.81 -28.08
N LEU A 98 -11.34 -48.65 -28.11
CA LEU A 98 -11.01 -47.59 -27.17
C LEU A 98 -11.63 -47.93 -25.82
N THR A 99 -10.81 -48.42 -24.90
CA THR A 99 -11.25 -48.77 -23.56
C THR A 99 -10.72 -47.78 -22.55
N ILE A 100 -11.57 -47.38 -21.60
CA ILE A 100 -11.14 -46.58 -20.46
C ILE A 100 -10.39 -47.49 -19.48
N VAL A 101 -9.06 -47.38 -19.50
CA VAL A 101 -8.17 -48.14 -18.62
C VAL A 101 -8.01 -47.46 -17.26
N ALA A 102 -7.50 -48.21 -16.27
CA ALA A 102 -7.22 -47.69 -14.93
C ALA A 102 -6.32 -46.45 -14.94
N ALA A 103 -5.38 -46.36 -15.90
CA ALA A 103 -4.51 -45.19 -16.07
C ALA A 103 -5.31 -43.89 -16.24
N HIS A 104 -6.35 -43.87 -17.08
CA HIS A 104 -7.21 -42.70 -17.26
C HIS A 104 -7.90 -42.27 -15.96
N HIS A 105 -8.47 -43.21 -15.21
CA HIS A 105 -9.10 -42.89 -13.92
C HIS A 105 -8.09 -42.41 -12.87
N ASN A 106 -6.85 -42.91 -12.91
CA ASN A 106 -5.79 -42.44 -12.02
C ASN A 106 -5.41 -40.99 -12.32
N GLU A 107 -5.33 -40.58 -13.59
CA GLU A 107 -5.09 -39.18 -13.96
C GLU A 107 -6.22 -38.26 -13.46
N LEU A 108 -7.48 -38.65 -13.63
CA LEU A 108 -8.62 -37.88 -13.13
C LEU A 108 -8.61 -37.78 -11.59
N LYS A 109 -8.29 -38.87 -10.89
CA LYS A 109 -8.16 -38.91 -9.43
C LYS A 109 -7.06 -37.95 -8.97
N ASP A 110 -5.90 -37.97 -9.60
CA ASP A 110 -4.77 -37.12 -9.23
C ASP A 110 -5.08 -35.63 -9.50
N ALA A 111 -5.80 -35.31 -10.59
CA ALA A 111 -6.26 -33.95 -10.87
C ALA A 111 -7.25 -33.44 -9.81
N ILE A 112 -8.15 -34.30 -9.32
CA ILE A 112 -9.09 -33.97 -8.25
C ILE A 112 -8.35 -33.73 -6.93
N ILE A 113 -7.35 -34.55 -6.59
CA ILE A 113 -6.51 -34.35 -5.39
C ILE A 113 -5.79 -33.01 -5.46
N ALA A 114 -5.17 -32.70 -6.60
CA ALA A 114 -4.47 -31.43 -6.79
C ALA A 114 -5.42 -30.23 -6.66
N LEU A 115 -6.67 -30.35 -7.12
CA LEU A 115 -7.69 -29.34 -6.90
C LEU A 115 -8.05 -29.20 -5.41
N GLN A 116 -8.25 -30.31 -4.70
CA GLN A 116 -8.58 -30.34 -3.27
C GLN A 116 -7.52 -29.64 -2.41
N ASP A 117 -6.23 -29.74 -2.78
CA ASP A 117 -5.15 -29.03 -2.09
C ASP A 117 -5.30 -27.49 -2.15
N VAL A 118 -6.01 -26.97 -3.16
CA VAL A 118 -6.24 -25.53 -3.33
C VAL A 118 -7.62 -25.08 -2.86
N VAL A 119 -8.67 -25.87 -3.15
CA VAL A 119 -10.05 -25.50 -2.78
C VAL A 119 -10.44 -25.95 -1.38
N GLY A 120 -9.65 -26.83 -0.76
CA GLY A 120 -9.92 -27.38 0.56
C GLY A 120 -10.74 -28.65 0.59
N VAL A 121 -10.85 -29.21 1.79
CA VAL A 121 -11.78 -30.29 2.13
C VAL A 121 -12.90 -29.75 3.02
N SER A 122 -14.11 -30.31 2.91
CA SER A 122 -15.23 -29.93 3.79
C SER A 122 -14.81 -30.01 5.26
N GLY A 123 -15.02 -28.93 6.02
CA GLY A 123 -14.55 -28.79 7.41
C GLY A 123 -13.23 -28.04 7.56
N SER A 124 -12.55 -27.67 6.47
CA SER A 124 -11.44 -26.70 6.45
C SER A 124 -11.91 -25.31 6.02
N GLU A 125 -13.17 -24.95 6.32
CA GLU A 125 -13.82 -23.71 5.89
C GLU A 125 -13.04 -22.46 6.34
N ASN A 126 -12.21 -21.93 5.44
CA ASN A 126 -11.95 -20.51 5.18
C ASN A 126 -10.69 -20.44 4.32
N PHE A 127 -10.76 -19.87 3.11
CA PHE A 127 -9.56 -19.56 2.34
C PHE A 127 -9.39 -18.06 2.15
N PRO A 128 -8.98 -17.32 3.20
CA PRO A 128 -7.94 -16.36 2.95
C PRO A 128 -6.78 -17.13 2.29
N ARG A 129 -6.43 -16.77 1.04
CA ARG A 129 -5.18 -17.27 0.46
C ARG A 129 -4.05 -16.72 1.32
N PHE A 130 -3.03 -17.49 1.63
CA PHE A 130 -1.87 -16.97 2.34
C PHE A 130 -0.66 -16.89 1.39
N ASP A 131 0.19 -15.87 1.54
CA ASP A 131 1.51 -15.87 0.88
C ASP A 131 2.49 -16.81 1.61
N ALA A 132 3.72 -16.92 1.09
CA ALA A 132 4.77 -17.75 1.69
C ALA A 132 5.16 -17.33 3.13
N ALA A 133 4.75 -16.13 3.56
CA ALA A 133 4.98 -15.60 4.89
C ALA A 133 3.76 -15.74 5.82
N GLY A 134 2.66 -16.34 5.35
CA GLY A 134 1.44 -16.54 6.13
C GLY A 134 0.51 -15.32 6.17
N ASN A 135 0.64 -14.37 5.23
CA ASN A 135 -0.26 -13.20 5.15
C ASN A 135 -1.46 -13.47 4.26
N ILE A 136 -2.64 -12.98 4.66
CA ILE A 136 -3.87 -13.08 3.85
C ILE A 136 -3.75 -12.25 2.56
N ILE A 137 -3.80 -12.92 1.41
CA ILE A 137 -3.97 -12.37 0.07
C ILE A 137 -5.48 -12.27 -0.24
N VAL A 138 -6.00 -11.05 -0.33
CA VAL A 138 -7.36 -10.78 -0.82
C VAL A 138 -7.25 -10.27 -2.27
N PRO A 139 -7.59 -11.08 -3.29
CA PRO A 139 -7.62 -10.60 -4.67
C PRO A 139 -8.81 -9.63 -4.88
N GLY A 140 -8.53 -8.47 -5.48
CA GLY A 140 -9.54 -7.45 -5.79
C GLY A 140 -9.61 -6.30 -4.79
N ASN A 141 -10.67 -5.49 -4.86
CA ASN A 141 -10.86 -4.35 -3.98
C ASN A 141 -11.47 -4.81 -2.65
N VAL A 142 -10.79 -4.54 -1.53
CA VAL A 142 -11.37 -4.69 -0.20
C VAL A 142 -12.31 -3.52 0.03
N THR A 143 -13.61 -3.77 -0.03
CA THR A 143 -14.63 -2.79 0.37
C THR A 143 -14.98 -3.08 1.82
N ALA A 144 -14.38 -2.34 2.76
CA ALA A 144 -14.84 -2.38 4.14
C ALA A 144 -16.26 -1.77 4.19
N LEU A 145 -17.21 -2.46 4.81
CA LEU A 145 -18.48 -1.83 5.16
C LEU A 145 -18.16 -0.62 6.05
N SER A 146 -18.75 0.54 5.73
CA SER A 146 -18.69 1.68 6.64
C SER A 146 -19.26 1.25 8.00
N GLY A 147 -18.43 1.27 9.04
CA GLY A 147 -18.80 0.84 10.38
C GLY A 147 -17.78 1.31 11.41
N THR A 148 -18.20 1.35 12.67
CA THR A 148 -17.33 1.65 13.80
C THR A 148 -16.75 0.35 14.31
N PHE A 149 -15.42 0.20 14.31
CA PHE A 149 -14.76 -0.92 14.98
C PHE A 149 -14.77 -0.64 16.49
N SER A 150 -15.26 -1.58 17.30
CA SER A 150 -15.44 -1.38 18.75
C SER A 150 -14.14 -1.46 19.54
N ASP A 151 -13.16 -2.26 19.09
CA ASP A 151 -12.05 -2.67 19.96
C ASP A 151 -10.64 -2.46 19.35
N SER A 152 -10.48 -2.44 18.02
CA SER A 152 -9.33 -1.90 17.25
C SER A 152 -9.32 -2.53 15.84
N LEU A 153 -8.82 -1.79 14.85
CA LEU A 153 -8.44 -2.34 13.56
C LEU A 153 -6.91 -2.44 13.53
N THR A 154 -6.34 -3.59 13.17
CA THR A 154 -4.90 -3.73 12.91
C THR A 154 -4.72 -4.14 11.45
N ILE A 155 -3.82 -3.46 10.72
CA ILE A 155 -3.41 -3.84 9.37
C ILE A 155 -1.95 -4.25 9.44
N SER A 156 -1.66 -5.51 9.09
CA SER A 156 -0.30 -6.09 9.18
C SER A 156 0.33 -6.02 10.58
N GLY A 157 -0.47 -6.21 11.62
CA GLY A 157 -0.01 -6.12 13.01
C GLY A 157 0.23 -4.70 13.52
N ILE A 158 0.03 -3.68 12.67
CA ILE A 158 0.08 -2.28 13.05
C ILE A 158 -1.35 -1.85 13.40
N PRO A 159 -1.61 -1.40 14.66
CA PRO A 159 -2.88 -0.79 15.01
C PRO A 159 -3.16 0.40 14.09
N VAL A 160 -4.26 0.33 13.35
CA VAL A 160 -4.86 1.48 12.69
C VAL A 160 -5.56 2.28 13.78
N SER A 161 -4.88 3.34 14.24
CA SER A 161 -5.46 4.28 15.19
C SER A 161 -6.56 5.08 14.49
N ILE A 162 -7.78 4.56 14.54
CA ILE A 162 -8.99 5.33 14.22
C ILE A 162 -9.35 6.09 15.49
N GLY A 163 -8.94 7.36 15.53
CA GLY A 163 -9.04 8.26 16.68
C GLY A 163 -10.29 8.03 17.54
N GLY A 164 -10.14 7.20 18.57
CA GLY A 164 -11.10 7.08 19.65
C GLY A 164 -11.10 8.41 20.40
N SER A 165 -12.27 8.82 20.86
CA SER A 165 -12.60 10.12 21.45
C SER A 165 -11.91 10.43 22.80
N GLY A 166 -10.66 10.06 22.98
CA GLY A 166 -9.84 10.38 24.14
C GLY A 166 -8.38 10.54 23.73
N GLY A 167 -7.95 11.79 23.59
CA GLY A 167 -6.55 12.23 23.63
C GLY A 167 -5.52 11.30 22.97
N SER A 168 -5.64 11.01 21.68
CA SER A 168 -4.60 10.29 20.95
C SER A 168 -3.67 11.27 20.24
N ASN A 169 -2.38 11.19 20.58
CA ASN A 169 -1.30 11.91 19.93
C ASN A 169 -1.13 11.36 18.50
N ILE A 170 -1.11 12.21 17.48
CA ILE A 170 -0.77 11.79 16.11
C ILE A 170 0.76 11.76 16.00
N ASP A 171 1.38 10.72 16.52
CA ASP A 171 2.86 10.58 16.50
C ASP A 171 3.41 10.22 15.10
N ASP A 172 2.53 9.88 14.13
CA ASP A 172 2.92 9.33 12.82
C ASP A 172 3.08 10.37 11.69
N ILE A 173 3.07 11.67 12.02
CA ILE A 173 3.20 12.75 11.02
C ILE A 173 4.64 12.84 10.47
N ASN A 174 5.64 12.40 11.23
CA ASN A 174 7.05 12.57 10.86
C ASN A 174 7.52 11.65 9.70
N GLY A 175 6.70 10.69 9.25
CA GLY A 175 7.05 9.75 8.17
C GLY A 175 6.62 10.19 6.76
N ILE A 176 5.75 11.19 6.63
CA ILE A 176 5.14 11.55 5.33
C ILE A 176 5.82 12.80 4.78
N SER A 177 6.77 12.62 3.85
CA SER A 177 7.61 13.68 3.28
C SER A 177 6.89 14.76 2.48
N SER A 178 5.55 14.71 2.38
CA SER A 178 4.72 15.65 1.62
C SER A 178 3.24 15.67 2.03
N GLY A 179 2.87 15.05 3.16
CA GLY A 179 1.47 15.03 3.63
C GLY A 179 1.11 16.31 4.38
N SER A 180 0.06 17.01 3.95
CA SER A 180 -0.59 18.05 4.77
C SER A 180 -1.54 17.39 5.75
N VAL A 181 -1.43 17.73 7.03
CA VAL A 181 -2.41 17.34 8.06
C VAL A 181 -3.28 18.57 8.34
N VAL A 182 -4.55 18.48 7.96
CA VAL A 182 -5.56 19.49 8.33
C VAL A 182 -6.23 19.00 9.61
N ILE A 183 -6.04 19.71 10.72
CA ILE A 183 -6.74 19.46 11.98
C ILE A 183 -7.98 20.36 11.99
N GLU A 184 -9.15 19.79 11.68
CA GLU A 184 -10.43 20.49 11.77
C GLU A 184 -11.12 20.14 13.11
N GLY A 185 -11.25 21.11 14.01
CA GLY A 185 -11.92 20.90 15.29
C GLY A 185 -12.05 22.18 16.11
N ALA A 186 -13.12 22.26 16.92
CA ALA A 186 -13.30 23.32 17.91
C ALA A 186 -12.62 22.88 19.23
N GLY A 187 -11.32 23.13 19.35
CA GLY A 187 -10.54 22.81 20.54
C GLY A 187 -9.08 23.23 20.42
N ASP A 188 -8.39 23.32 21.56
CA ASP A 188 -6.98 23.69 21.62
C ASP A 188 -6.10 22.71 20.83
N VAL A 189 -5.23 23.24 19.97
CA VAL A 189 -4.21 22.46 19.27
C VAL A 189 -2.93 22.45 20.13
N ASN A 190 -2.79 21.43 20.98
CA ASN A 190 -1.55 21.21 21.73
C ASN A 190 -0.62 20.29 20.92
N THR A 191 0.41 20.86 20.30
CA THR A 191 1.43 20.08 19.58
C THR A 191 2.83 20.52 19.95
N THR A 192 3.74 19.56 20.07
CA THR A 192 5.17 19.78 20.27
C THR A 192 5.88 19.40 18.97
N THR A 193 6.28 20.37 18.17
CA THR A 193 7.07 20.11 16.96
C THR A 193 8.52 20.54 17.15
N VAL A 194 9.46 19.67 16.80
CA VAL A 194 10.89 20.03 16.69
C VAL A 194 11.24 20.13 15.21
N GLY A 195 11.53 21.33 14.72
CA GLY A 195 12.01 21.55 13.35
C GLY A 195 10.95 21.58 12.24
N ASN A 196 9.66 21.44 12.56
CA ASN A 196 8.57 21.53 11.59
C ASN A 196 7.85 22.89 11.67
N THR A 197 7.36 23.39 10.53
CA THR A 197 6.50 24.58 10.49
C THR A 197 5.05 24.17 10.71
N ILE A 198 4.39 24.74 11.72
CA ILE A 198 2.94 24.59 11.92
C ILE A 198 2.25 25.81 11.31
N THR A 199 1.52 25.61 10.21
CA THR A 199 0.65 26.64 9.65
C THR A 199 -0.75 26.46 10.23
N VAL A 200 -1.16 27.35 11.13
CA VAL A 200 -2.54 27.38 11.65
C VAL A 200 -3.31 28.45 10.88
N SER A 201 -4.19 28.03 9.96
CA SER A 201 -5.08 28.93 9.23
C SER A 201 -6.42 29.04 9.96
N GLY A 202 -6.72 30.22 10.49
CA GLY A 202 -7.98 30.53 11.18
C GLY A 202 -7.81 31.69 12.16
N SER A 203 -8.92 32.33 12.57
CA SER A 203 -8.91 33.26 13.69
C SER A 203 -8.77 32.44 14.97
N GLN A 204 -7.53 32.21 15.40
CA GLN A 204 -7.27 31.47 16.64
C GLN A 204 -6.96 32.44 17.76
N GLU A 205 -7.69 32.27 18.86
CA GLU A 205 -7.36 32.89 20.14
C GLU A 205 -6.19 32.12 20.74
N PHE A 206 -4.99 32.69 20.73
CA PHE A 206 -3.88 32.12 21.49
C PHE A 206 -4.16 32.38 22.98
N PRO A 207 -4.37 31.35 23.82
CA PRO A 207 -4.55 31.55 25.25
C PRO A 207 -3.27 32.18 25.81
N SER A 208 -3.40 33.42 26.26
CA SER A 208 -2.33 34.40 26.52
C SER A 208 -1.48 34.10 27.77
N ARG A 209 -0.95 32.89 27.91
CA ARG A 209 -0.06 32.51 29.01
C ARG A 209 1.26 31.99 28.47
N GLY A 210 2.05 32.90 27.89
CA GLY A 210 3.38 32.58 27.39
C GLY A 210 4.04 33.77 26.71
N ASN A 211 5.36 33.69 26.55
CA ASN A 211 6.11 34.67 25.76
C ASN A 211 5.74 34.45 24.29
N LEU A 212 5.34 35.51 23.59
CA LEU A 212 5.13 35.46 22.15
C LEU A 212 6.46 35.77 21.47
N THR A 213 7.00 34.84 20.70
CA THR A 213 8.22 35.06 19.90
C THR A 213 7.88 35.09 18.42
N PHE A 214 8.32 36.14 17.74
CA PHE A 214 8.28 36.23 16.28
C PHE A 214 9.68 36.51 15.74
N THR A 215 10.00 35.89 14.62
CA THR A 215 11.28 36.04 13.93
C THR A 215 11.07 36.89 12.70
N THR A 216 11.82 37.99 12.58
CA THR A 216 11.79 38.79 11.35
C THR A 216 12.38 37.99 10.19
N SER A 217 11.93 38.30 8.98
CA SER A 217 12.70 37.97 7.77
C SER A 217 14.09 38.64 7.82
N ASN A 218 14.99 38.24 6.93
CA ASN A 218 16.32 38.82 6.82
C ASN A 218 16.23 40.34 6.62
N VAL A 219 16.67 41.12 7.61
CA VAL A 219 16.66 42.59 7.57
C VAL A 219 17.98 43.06 6.97
N PRO A 220 17.97 43.71 5.79
CA PRO A 220 19.19 44.14 5.12
C PRO A 220 20.03 45.09 5.97
N SER A 221 21.35 44.99 5.86
CA SER A 221 22.32 45.89 6.47
C SER A 221 22.18 47.35 6.02
N LYS A 222 22.88 48.26 6.72
CA LYS A 222 23.01 49.69 6.36
C LYS A 222 21.69 50.44 6.23
N GLY A 223 20.76 50.19 7.16
CA GLY A 223 19.49 50.92 7.26
C GLY A 223 18.31 50.19 6.64
N GLY A 224 18.44 48.92 6.26
CA GLY A 224 17.29 48.08 5.96
C GLY A 224 16.40 47.95 7.19
N SER A 225 15.08 47.93 6.99
CA SER A 225 14.11 47.85 8.07
C SER A 225 13.06 46.79 7.81
N GLN A 226 12.58 46.16 8.87
CA GLN A 226 11.39 45.30 8.84
C GLN A 226 10.32 45.89 9.75
N GLU A 227 9.12 45.96 9.22
CA GLU A 227 7.90 46.35 9.92
C GLU A 227 7.18 45.10 10.39
N ILE A 228 6.67 45.14 11.61
CA ILE A 228 6.01 44.03 12.28
C ILE A 228 4.74 44.59 12.89
N ASN A 229 3.60 44.10 12.42
CA ASN A 229 2.28 44.36 12.99
C ASN A 229 1.82 43.08 13.68
N GLN A 230 1.61 43.15 14.99
CA GLN A 230 1.18 42.00 15.78
C GLN A 230 -0.09 42.35 16.54
N SER A 231 -1.20 41.68 16.21
CA SER A 231 -2.48 41.87 16.89
C SER A 231 -2.53 41.08 18.22
N PHE A 232 -3.20 41.65 19.21
CA PHE A 232 -3.49 41.05 20.52
C PHE A 232 -4.99 41.07 20.78
N ASN A 233 -5.56 39.92 21.18
CA ASN A 233 -7.00 39.82 21.42
C ASN A 233 -7.43 40.36 22.79
N ASN A 234 -6.50 40.50 23.73
CA ASN A 234 -6.73 41.16 25.01
C ASN A 234 -5.85 42.39 25.07
N ARG A 235 -6.34 43.44 25.72
CA ARG A 235 -5.56 44.64 26.12
C ARG A 235 -4.45 44.31 27.14
N SER A 236 -3.94 43.07 27.13
CA SER A 236 -2.83 42.59 27.92
C SER A 236 -1.64 43.49 27.65
N LEU A 237 -1.13 44.08 28.72
CA LEU A 237 -0.05 45.02 28.69
C LEU A 237 1.23 44.28 28.26
N VAL A 238 1.77 44.62 27.09
CA VAL A 238 3.16 44.32 26.77
C VAL A 238 3.98 45.21 27.70
N THR A 239 4.47 44.64 28.79
CA THR A 239 5.26 45.37 29.79
C THR A 239 6.74 45.39 29.43
N LYS A 240 7.16 44.44 28.59
CA LYS A 240 8.55 44.26 28.24
C LYS A 240 8.66 43.60 26.88
N PHE A 241 9.63 44.07 26.09
CA PHE A 241 9.99 43.42 24.84
C PHE A 241 11.50 43.14 24.85
N LYS A 242 11.88 42.11 24.12
CA LYS A 242 13.27 41.69 23.97
C LYS A 242 13.56 41.45 22.49
N VAL A 243 14.55 42.16 21.95
CA VAL A 243 15.01 41.98 20.57
C VAL A 243 16.38 41.30 20.61
N VAL A 244 16.48 40.15 19.96
CA VAL A 244 17.69 39.33 19.88
C VAL A 244 18.12 39.24 18.43
N PRO A 245 19.21 39.91 18.02
CA PRO A 245 19.77 39.69 16.69
C PRO A 245 20.38 38.28 16.59
N ASN A 246 20.37 37.70 15.40
CA ASN A 246 20.97 36.40 15.11
C ASN A 246 22.51 36.41 15.08
N SER A 247 23.13 37.58 15.11
CA SER A 247 24.58 37.75 15.16
C SER A 247 25.00 38.75 16.25
N SER A 248 26.19 38.54 16.80
CA SER A 248 26.76 39.45 17.79
C SER A 248 27.18 40.77 17.13
N ASN A 249 27.07 41.88 17.88
CA ASN A 249 27.43 43.24 17.45
C ASN A 249 26.56 43.86 16.34
N VAL A 250 25.33 43.36 16.14
CA VAL A 250 24.36 44.05 15.28
C VAL A 250 23.88 45.32 15.98
N ILE A 251 24.16 46.46 15.36
CA ILE A 251 23.57 47.74 15.76
C ILE A 251 22.17 47.80 15.14
N SER A 252 21.15 47.89 15.98
CA SER A 252 19.77 48.02 15.54
C SER A 252 19.11 49.23 16.18
N THR A 253 18.16 49.82 15.45
CA THR A 253 17.22 50.79 16.01
C THR A 253 15.86 50.11 16.08
N VAL A 254 15.26 50.15 17.26
CA VAL A 254 13.91 49.63 17.52
C VAL A 254 12.99 50.82 17.71
N GLU A 255 11.92 50.88 16.93
CA GLU A 255 10.92 51.95 16.93
C GLU A 255 9.53 51.35 17.15
N VAL A 256 8.78 51.90 18.11
CA VAL A 256 7.38 51.51 18.40
C VAL A 256 6.46 52.67 18.04
N PHE A 257 5.36 52.38 17.34
CA PHE A 257 4.43 53.38 16.83
C PHE A 257 3.02 53.16 17.41
N LYS A 258 2.29 54.26 17.60
CA LYS A 258 0.92 54.27 18.15
C LYS A 258 -0.18 53.83 17.17
N ARG A 259 0.16 53.66 15.89
CA ARG A 259 -0.76 53.36 14.77
C ARG A 259 -0.03 52.58 13.69
N ASP A 260 -0.78 51.99 12.76
CA ASP A 260 -0.26 51.35 11.53
C ASP A 260 0.29 52.35 10.49
N THR A 261 0.85 53.45 10.97
CA THR A 261 1.59 54.40 10.15
C THR A 261 2.97 54.52 10.77
N PHE A 262 4.00 53.97 10.12
CA PHE A 262 5.42 54.08 10.53
C PHE A 262 5.99 55.49 10.30
N SER A 263 5.21 56.50 10.69
CA SER A 263 5.51 57.92 10.60
C SER A 263 6.14 58.42 11.90
N ALA A 264 7.06 59.37 11.79
CA ALA A 264 7.71 60.00 12.94
C ALA A 264 6.71 60.70 13.88
N ASP A 265 5.55 61.14 13.38
CA ASP A 265 4.54 61.87 14.16
C ASP A 265 3.78 60.97 15.16
N VAL A 266 3.83 59.64 14.97
CA VAL A 266 3.19 58.65 15.86
C VAL A 266 4.23 57.71 16.49
N LEU A 267 5.51 58.05 16.37
CA LEU A 267 6.60 57.35 17.04
C LEU A 267 6.51 57.59 18.54
N GLU A 268 6.31 56.52 19.30
CA GLU A 268 6.21 56.60 20.76
C GLU A 268 7.53 56.33 21.44
N TYR A 269 8.31 55.43 20.85
CA TYR A 269 9.52 54.92 21.46
C TYR A 269 10.57 54.65 20.40
N LYS A 270 11.82 55.03 20.71
CA LYS A 270 12.99 54.76 19.87
C LYS A 270 14.20 54.45 20.72
N ALA A 271 14.81 53.31 20.46
CA ALA A 271 16.07 52.93 21.07
C ALA A 271 17.06 52.44 20.02
N THR A 272 18.34 52.76 20.21
CA THR A 272 19.43 52.21 19.41
C THR A 272 20.32 51.38 20.32
N THR A 273 20.60 50.15 19.89
CA THR A 273 21.27 49.13 20.71
C THR A 273 22.28 48.36 19.89
N SER A 274 23.28 47.78 20.57
CA SER A 274 24.22 46.80 20.00
C SER A 274 24.01 45.47 20.68
N GLY A 275 23.65 44.43 19.92
CA GLY A 275 23.38 43.08 20.45
C GLY A 275 21.98 42.92 21.03
N ILE A 276 21.85 42.12 22.10
CA ILE A 276 20.55 41.82 22.73
C ILE A 276 20.00 43.09 23.38
N TYR A 277 18.78 43.44 23.02
CA TYR A 277 18.05 44.55 23.60
C TYR A 277 16.90 44.06 24.44
N ILE A 278 16.77 44.60 25.64
CA ILE A 278 15.67 44.33 26.55
C ILE A 278 15.26 45.67 27.12
N ASP A 279 14.01 46.04 26.96
CA ASP A 279 13.47 47.20 27.66
C ASP A 279 12.07 46.94 28.20
N ASN A 280 11.78 47.59 29.33
CA ASN A 280 10.45 47.66 29.88
C ASN A 280 9.73 48.79 29.18
N VAL A 281 8.82 48.45 28.28
CA VAL A 281 7.92 49.46 27.72
C VAL A 281 6.71 49.48 28.62
N VAL A 282 6.56 50.55 29.38
CA VAL A 282 5.30 50.82 30.06
C VAL A 282 4.33 51.28 28.98
N TRP A 283 3.79 50.33 28.21
CA TRP A 283 2.82 50.63 27.17
C TRP A 283 1.47 50.86 27.82
N TYR A 284 1.30 52.08 28.33
CA TYR A 284 0.01 52.56 28.79
C TYR A 284 -0.71 53.18 27.60
N HIS A 285 -1.57 52.39 26.99
CA HIS A 285 -2.89 52.86 26.57
C HIS A 285 -2.91 54.06 25.63
N GLU A 286 -2.54 53.89 24.36
CA GLU A 286 -3.12 54.69 23.28
C GLU A 286 -2.90 54.00 21.94
N ASP A 287 -3.45 52.81 21.84
CA ASP A 287 -3.86 52.27 20.54
C ASP A 287 -4.92 53.25 19.97
N LEU A 288 -4.42 54.22 19.20
CA LEU A 288 -5.23 55.35 18.73
C LEU A 288 -6.17 54.94 17.60
N ASP A 289 -5.91 53.80 16.95
CA ASP A 289 -6.78 53.24 15.91
C ASP A 289 -7.67 52.10 16.43
N GLN A 290 -7.53 51.71 17.69
CA GLN A 290 -8.34 50.69 18.39
C GLN A 290 -8.22 49.29 17.76
N THR A 291 -7.12 49.01 17.07
CA THR A 291 -6.86 47.75 16.38
C THR A 291 -6.31 46.66 17.30
N SER A 292 -5.84 47.05 18.49
CA SER A 292 -5.11 46.22 19.45
C SER A 292 -3.85 45.60 18.86
N GLU A 293 -3.13 46.36 18.01
CA GLU A 293 -1.89 45.93 17.37
C GLU A 293 -0.66 46.63 17.95
N LEU A 294 0.46 45.92 18.01
CA LEU A 294 1.79 46.49 18.21
C LEU A 294 2.42 46.72 16.85
N HIS A 295 2.77 47.98 16.58
CA HIS A 295 3.50 48.38 15.39
C HIS A 295 4.97 48.60 15.74
N LEU A 296 5.81 47.67 15.31
CA LEU A 296 7.24 47.65 15.60
C LEU A 296 8.04 47.75 14.30
N LYS A 297 9.01 48.64 14.26
CA LYS A 297 10.01 48.71 13.19
C LYS A 297 11.39 48.43 13.74
N ILE A 298 12.08 47.50 13.13
CA ILE A 298 13.48 47.20 13.43
C ILE A 298 14.32 47.60 12.24
N THR A 299 15.23 48.55 12.45
CA THR A 299 16.20 48.99 11.45
C THR A 299 17.57 48.42 11.77
N ASN A 300 18.18 47.71 10.82
CA ASN A 300 19.52 47.17 10.95
C ASN A 300 20.55 48.21 10.50
N ASN A 301 21.19 48.87 11.46
CA ASN A 301 22.25 49.85 11.21
C ASN A 301 23.64 49.21 11.11
N SER A 302 23.74 47.89 11.20
CA SER A 302 25.01 47.17 11.10
C SER A 302 25.46 47.02 9.64
N LEU A 303 26.66 46.47 9.46
CA LEU A 303 27.23 46.18 8.13
C LEU A 303 26.90 44.77 7.63
N VAL A 304 26.14 43.99 8.40
CA VAL A 304 25.77 42.60 8.07
C VAL A 304 24.26 42.45 8.10
N ASP A 305 23.72 41.70 7.14
CA ASP A 305 22.29 41.37 7.16
C ASP A 305 21.99 40.50 8.38
N SER A 306 20.80 40.63 8.96
CA SER A 306 20.48 39.94 10.22
C SER A 306 18.99 39.67 10.34
N THR A 307 18.64 38.55 10.97
CA THR A 307 17.30 38.29 11.48
C THR A 307 17.24 38.67 12.96
N PHE A 308 16.06 39.08 13.41
CA PHE A 308 15.80 39.48 14.78
C PHE A 308 14.68 38.62 15.34
N ASN A 309 14.91 38.01 16.51
CA ASN A 309 13.84 37.43 17.30
C ASN A 309 13.32 38.49 18.24
N VAL A 310 12.04 38.79 18.14
CA VAL A 310 11.36 39.69 19.06
C VAL A 310 10.50 38.84 19.97
N GLU A 311 10.75 38.95 21.26
CA GLU A 311 10.04 38.25 22.32
C GLU A 311 9.25 39.29 23.11
N LEU A 312 7.93 39.15 23.12
CA LEU A 312 7.04 39.96 23.94
C LEU A 312 6.78 39.25 25.25
N LEU A 313 7.09 39.94 26.34
CA LEU A 313 6.93 39.47 27.69
C LEU A 313 5.73 40.22 28.28
N SER A 314 4.67 39.50 28.60
CA SER A 314 3.49 40.05 29.27
C SER A 314 3.58 39.81 30.78
N GLU A 315 3.23 40.81 31.58
CA GLU A 315 2.98 40.60 33.01
C GLU A 315 1.50 40.31 33.24
N VAL A 316 1.25 39.29 34.06
CA VAL A 316 -0.10 38.94 34.52
C VAL A 316 -0.51 39.94 35.59
N PHE A 317 -1.48 40.80 35.28
CA PHE A 317 -2.25 41.47 36.34
C PHE A 317 -3.19 40.42 36.93
N GLY A 318 -2.94 40.02 38.17
CA GLY A 318 -3.83 39.18 38.96
C GLY A 318 -5.08 39.91 39.42
#